data_AF-A0A811G3D0-F1
#
_entry.id   AF-A0A811G3D0-F1
#
_cell.length_a   1.000
_cell.length_b   1.000
_cell.length_c   1.000
_cell.angle_alpha   90.00
_cell.angle_beta   90.00
_cell.angle_gamma   90.00
#
_symmetry.space_group_name_H-M   'P 1'
#
loop_
_entity.id
_entity.type
_entity.pdbx_description
1 polymer ?
#
loop_
_entity_poly.entity_id
_entity_poly.type
_entity_poly.pdbx_seq_one_letter_code
_entity_poly.pdbx_strand_id
1 'polypeptide(L)'
;MPKKWRPASKRGISYQKVVLHDVVPEGEYVAASAGDSPFSPGTPLALGTLLEKPIPAWFWPGVPEEPSTPFDYTVIARTPDLLVVNKPCFLPATSNGRIVAETVQTRARIRENNPHIVPLHRLDRLTTGILLCSTNPETRAAYQQLFQRRAITKRYIAHVEGPIPFGPQWTEIELGMRKMGSRVVVDPTGPPTRTMARRLGEGVVELQPATGHTHQLRVLLAWLGCPIIGDDTYPVDRRRRIYDFSKKLELYATSLEFVDPVSNVTRRFARG
;
A
#
# COMPACT_ATOMS: atom_id res chain seq x y z
N MET A 1 -15.86 -16.95 16.55
CA MET A 1 -15.18 -16.09 17.55
C MET A 1 -15.71 -14.67 17.41
N PRO A 2 -16.01 -13.96 18.51
CA PRO A 2 -16.46 -12.56 18.43
C PRO A 2 -15.37 -11.70 17.77
N LYS A 3 -15.79 -10.82 16.86
CA LYS A 3 -14.90 -9.91 16.14
C LYS A 3 -14.28 -8.95 17.17
N LYS A 4 -12.95 -9.00 17.36
CA LYS A 4 -12.26 -8.07 18.27
C LYS A 4 -12.61 -6.63 17.87
N TRP A 5 -13.15 -5.86 18.81
CA TRP A 5 -13.54 -4.48 18.56
C TRP A 5 -12.31 -3.62 18.22
N ARG A 6 -12.50 -2.68 17.29
CA ARG A 6 -11.47 -1.74 16.84
C ARG A 6 -12.11 -0.38 16.59
N PRO A 7 -11.46 0.73 16.96
CA PRO A 7 -12.00 2.06 16.72
C PRO A 7 -11.97 2.43 15.23
N ALA A 8 -12.63 3.54 14.88
CA ALA A 8 -12.51 4.17 13.57
C ALA A 8 -11.20 4.99 13.46
N SER A 9 -10.82 5.37 12.23
CA SER A 9 -9.77 6.40 12.07
C SER A 9 -10.29 7.76 12.54
N LYS A 10 -9.40 8.63 13.03
CA LYS A 10 -9.73 9.98 13.50
C LYS A 10 -8.97 10.99 12.66
N ARG A 11 -9.69 11.97 12.06
CA ARG A 11 -9.12 12.92 11.08
C ARG A 11 -8.33 12.23 9.95
N GLY A 12 -8.80 11.05 9.52
CA GLY A 12 -8.14 10.20 8.53
C GLY A 12 -6.95 9.37 9.06
N ILE A 13 -6.46 9.65 10.27
CA ILE A 13 -5.31 8.98 10.88
C ILE A 13 -5.70 7.63 11.47
N SER A 14 -4.93 6.59 11.15
CA SER A 14 -5.12 5.25 11.70
C SER A 14 -4.75 5.22 13.18
N TYR A 15 -5.56 4.52 13.97
CA TYR A 15 -5.23 4.19 15.35
C TYR A 15 -4.05 3.20 15.41
N GLN A 16 -3.33 3.19 16.53
CA GLN A 16 -2.26 2.26 16.85
C GLN A 16 -2.54 1.54 18.16
N LYS A 17 -2.12 0.28 18.26
CA LYS A 17 -2.24 -0.49 19.51
C LYS A 17 -1.03 -0.24 20.38
N VAL A 18 -1.25 0.00 21.66
CA VAL A 18 -0.21 0.12 22.68
C VAL A 18 -0.63 -0.69 23.91
N VAL A 19 0.32 -0.93 24.82
CA VAL A 19 0.04 -1.43 26.16
C VAL A 19 0.48 -0.35 27.14
N LEU A 20 -0.47 0.19 27.89
CA LEU A 20 -0.23 1.21 28.91
C LEU A 20 0.17 0.52 30.23
N HIS A 21 1.10 1.12 30.96
CA HIS A 21 1.65 0.60 32.20
C HIS A 21 1.57 1.70 33.26
N ASP A 22 1.30 1.31 34.52
CA ASP A 22 1.28 2.13 35.74
C ASP A 22 0.24 3.27 35.76
N VAL A 23 0.25 4.14 34.77
CA VAL A 23 -0.64 5.29 34.64
C VAL A 23 -0.96 5.58 33.18
N VAL A 24 -2.17 6.08 32.90
CA VAL A 24 -2.54 6.57 31.58
C VAL A 24 -1.81 7.89 31.30
N PRO A 25 -0.94 7.95 30.27
CA PRO A 25 -0.16 9.15 29.96
C PRO A 25 -1.00 10.20 29.21
N GLU A 26 -0.41 11.35 28.92
CA GLU A 26 -1.02 12.38 28.08
C GLU A 26 -1.33 11.85 26.68
N GLY A 27 -2.55 12.11 26.21
CA GLY A 27 -3.04 11.68 24.91
C GLY A 27 -4.46 11.14 24.97
N GLU A 28 -4.95 10.70 23.82
CA GLU A 28 -6.28 10.12 23.69
C GLU A 28 -6.16 8.60 23.55
N TYR A 29 -6.63 7.90 24.59
CA TYR A 29 -6.57 6.44 24.67
C TYR A 29 -7.97 5.85 24.88
N VAL A 30 -8.24 4.73 24.21
CA VAL A 30 -9.45 3.92 24.45
C VAL A 30 -9.05 2.48 24.70
N ALA A 31 -9.72 1.81 25.62
CA ALA A 31 -9.43 0.41 25.97
C ALA A 31 -9.59 -0.51 24.75
N ALA A 32 -8.65 -1.43 24.56
CA ALA A 32 -8.75 -2.47 23.54
C ALA A 32 -9.43 -3.73 24.10
N SER A 33 -9.82 -4.66 23.22
CA SER A 33 -10.31 -5.97 23.67
C SER A 33 -9.19 -6.79 24.33
N ALA A 34 -9.34 -7.04 25.64
CA ALA A 34 -8.56 -7.98 26.44
C ALA A 34 -9.45 -8.65 27.49
N GLY A 35 -9.35 -9.97 27.62
CA GLY A 35 -10.32 -10.78 28.40
C GLY A 35 -10.30 -10.53 29.90
N ASP A 36 -9.23 -9.95 30.41
CA ASP A 36 -9.04 -9.62 31.81
C ASP A 36 -8.98 -8.10 32.06
N SER A 37 -9.16 -7.26 31.04
CA SER A 37 -9.16 -5.79 31.21
C SER A 37 -10.34 -5.35 32.08
N PRO A 38 -10.12 -4.48 33.09
CA PRO A 38 -11.22 -3.90 33.88
C PRO A 38 -12.05 -2.91 33.06
N PHE A 39 -11.53 -2.45 31.92
CA PHE A 39 -12.22 -1.55 31.00
C PHE A 39 -12.84 -2.34 29.85
N SER A 40 -14.11 -2.03 29.56
CA SER A 40 -14.78 -2.53 28.36
C SER A 40 -14.12 -1.98 27.08
N PRO A 41 -14.08 -2.75 25.97
CA PRO A 41 -13.48 -2.27 24.73
C PRO A 41 -14.15 -0.97 24.24
N GLY A 42 -13.34 0.05 23.98
CA GLY A 42 -13.80 1.37 23.53
C GLY A 42 -14.02 2.39 24.63
N THR A 43 -13.94 2.01 25.91
CA THR A 43 -13.98 2.96 27.02
C THR A 43 -12.81 3.95 26.94
N PRO A 44 -13.05 5.27 26.93
CA PRO A 44 -12.00 6.28 27.05
C PRO A 44 -11.25 6.12 28.37
N LEU A 45 -9.92 6.18 28.31
CA LEU A 45 -9.04 6.11 29.48
C LEU A 45 -8.60 7.52 29.84
N ALA A 46 -8.93 7.98 31.05
CA ALA A 46 -8.62 9.34 31.49
C ALA A 46 -7.14 9.49 31.86
N LEU A 47 -6.54 10.62 31.48
CA LEU A 47 -5.17 11.00 31.88
C LEU A 47 -4.99 10.86 33.39
N GLY A 48 -3.89 10.24 33.81
CA GLY A 48 -3.56 10.08 35.23
C GLY A 48 -4.27 8.89 35.91
N THR A 49 -5.13 8.14 35.21
CA THR A 49 -5.73 6.92 35.76
C THR A 49 -4.64 5.90 36.06
N LEU A 50 -4.55 5.45 37.32
CA LEU A 50 -3.65 4.38 37.73
C LEU A 50 -4.12 3.03 37.16
N LEU A 51 -3.16 2.24 36.68
CA LEU A 51 -3.39 0.95 36.06
C LEU A 51 -2.77 -0.14 36.93
N GLU A 52 -3.62 -0.95 37.57
CA GLU A 52 -3.18 -2.07 38.42
C GLU A 52 -2.40 -3.15 37.65
N LYS A 53 -2.52 -3.15 36.32
CA LYS A 53 -1.82 -4.07 35.42
C LYS A 53 -1.71 -3.46 34.02
N PRO A 54 -0.85 -4.01 33.14
CA PRO A 54 -0.73 -3.52 31.78
C PRO A 54 -2.05 -3.60 31.00
N ILE A 55 -2.54 -2.47 30.50
CA ILE A 55 -3.81 -2.38 29.76
C ILE A 55 -3.54 -2.15 28.27
N PRO A 56 -3.97 -3.06 27.38
CA PRO A 56 -3.91 -2.80 25.95
C PRO A 56 -4.92 -1.72 25.58
N ALA A 57 -4.45 -0.69 24.87
CA ALA A 57 -5.25 0.44 24.44
C ALA A 57 -5.03 0.72 22.96
N TRP A 58 -5.97 1.47 22.37
CA TRP A 58 -5.81 2.12 21.09
C TRP A 58 -5.60 3.61 21.31
N PHE A 59 -4.75 4.22 20.50
CA PHE A 59 -4.57 5.67 20.46
C PHE A 59 -4.42 6.15 19.03
N TRP A 60 -4.63 7.44 18.79
CA TRP A 60 -4.36 8.06 17.50
C TRP A 60 -3.07 8.88 17.60
N PRO A 61 -2.01 8.49 16.88
CA PRO A 61 -0.74 9.20 16.96
C PRO A 61 -0.92 10.63 16.46
N GLY A 62 -0.14 11.54 17.06
CA GLY A 62 0.04 12.89 16.51
C GLY A 62 0.61 12.81 15.10
N VAL A 63 0.20 13.77 14.26
CA VAL A 63 0.77 13.92 12.92
C VAL A 63 1.97 14.86 13.05
N PRO A 64 3.18 14.46 12.65
CA PRO A 64 4.31 15.39 12.63
C PRO A 64 4.04 16.52 11.62
N GLU A 65 4.80 17.61 11.71
CA GLU A 65 4.72 18.64 10.68
C GLU A 65 5.17 18.04 9.33
N GLU A 66 4.23 17.93 8.38
CA GLU A 66 4.43 17.36 7.07
C GLU A 66 4.30 18.46 6.00
N PRO A 67 5.35 18.72 5.20
CA PRO A 67 5.22 19.52 3.99
C PRO A 67 4.10 18.99 3.08
N SER A 68 3.29 19.91 2.57
CA SER A 68 2.20 19.57 1.64
C SER A 68 2.73 18.84 0.40
N THR A 69 2.09 17.71 0.06
CA THR A 69 2.34 17.01 -1.20
C THR A 69 1.38 17.55 -2.27
N PRO A 70 1.88 18.28 -3.29
CA PRO A 70 1.02 19.02 -4.24
C PRO A 70 0.33 18.12 -5.27
N PHE A 71 0.44 16.80 -5.13
CA PHE A 71 -0.16 15.83 -6.03
C PHE A 71 -1.27 15.09 -5.33
N ASP A 72 -2.27 14.69 -6.10
CA ASP A 72 -3.46 14.10 -5.54
C ASP A 72 -4.04 12.99 -6.39
N TYR A 73 -4.79 12.09 -5.76
CA TYR A 73 -5.42 10.99 -6.47
C TYR A 73 -6.69 11.45 -7.18
N THR A 74 -7.01 10.79 -8.29
CA THR A 74 -8.32 10.92 -8.94
C THR A 74 -9.11 9.63 -8.74
N VAL A 75 -10.44 9.73 -8.74
CA VAL A 75 -11.31 8.55 -8.59
C VAL A 75 -11.61 7.97 -9.96
N ILE A 76 -11.36 6.67 -10.11
CA ILE A 76 -11.69 5.89 -11.31
C ILE A 76 -13.10 5.33 -11.17
N ALA A 77 -13.44 4.77 -10.00
CA ALA A 77 -14.75 4.17 -9.75
C ALA A 77 -15.10 4.16 -8.27
N ARG A 78 -16.40 4.18 -7.98
CA ARG A 78 -16.99 3.93 -6.67
C ARG A 78 -17.99 2.79 -6.77
N THR A 79 -17.92 1.85 -5.84
CA THR A 79 -18.92 0.80 -5.63
C THR A 79 -19.30 0.78 -4.14
N PRO A 80 -20.31 0.00 -3.72
CA PRO A 80 -20.64 -0.12 -2.29
C PRO A 80 -19.45 -0.54 -1.41
N ASP A 81 -18.57 -1.41 -1.92
CA ASP A 81 -17.46 -2.00 -1.14
C ASP A 81 -16.07 -1.47 -1.52
N LEU A 82 -15.95 -0.77 -2.65
CA LEU A 82 -14.66 -0.38 -3.22
C LEU A 82 -14.62 1.09 -3.63
N LEU A 83 -13.47 1.71 -3.37
CA LEU A 83 -13.03 2.94 -4.00
C LEU A 83 -11.81 2.61 -4.86
N VAL A 84 -11.90 2.86 -6.15
CA VAL A 84 -10.80 2.66 -7.10
C VAL A 84 -10.23 4.02 -7.45
N VAL A 85 -8.93 4.22 -7.21
CA VAL A 85 -8.27 5.51 -7.45
C VAL A 85 -7.09 5.37 -8.39
N ASN A 86 -6.80 6.43 -9.14
CA ASN A 86 -5.53 6.60 -9.82
C ASN A 86 -4.58 7.38 -8.89
N LYS A 87 -3.62 6.67 -8.28
CA LYS A 87 -2.63 7.27 -7.39
C LYS A 87 -1.54 7.97 -8.23
N PRO A 88 -1.20 9.24 -7.95
CA PRO A 88 -0.10 9.91 -8.62
C PRO A 88 1.26 9.38 -8.12
N CYS A 89 2.32 9.69 -8.85
CA CYS A 89 3.69 9.60 -8.34
C CYS A 89 3.83 10.46 -7.06
N PHE A 90 4.81 10.11 -6.22
CA PHE A 90 5.19 10.80 -4.98
C PHE A 90 4.22 10.70 -3.79
N LEU A 91 2.93 10.43 -4.02
CA LEU A 91 1.94 10.21 -2.97
C LEU A 91 1.98 8.74 -2.48
N PRO A 92 2.27 8.46 -1.19
CA PRO A 92 2.17 7.12 -0.62
C PRO A 92 0.72 6.63 -0.56
N ALA A 93 0.53 5.31 -0.72
CA ALA A 93 -0.78 4.70 -0.53
C ALA A 93 -1.25 4.74 0.94
N THR A 94 -0.33 4.48 1.87
CA THR A 94 -0.56 4.41 3.33
C THR A 94 0.58 5.10 4.08
N SER A 95 0.37 5.36 5.37
CA SER A 95 1.40 5.90 6.26
C SER A 95 2.62 4.98 6.36
N ASN A 96 3.82 5.55 6.49
CA ASN A 96 5.08 4.80 6.55
C ASN A 96 6.06 5.30 7.63
N GLY A 97 5.55 6.02 8.63
CA GLY A 97 6.32 6.61 9.74
C GLY A 97 7.00 7.93 9.40
N ARG A 98 7.39 8.15 8.13
CA ARG A 98 7.93 9.44 7.66
C ARG A 98 6.84 10.36 7.11
N ILE A 99 5.82 9.76 6.51
CA ILE A 99 4.60 10.42 6.04
C ILE A 99 3.43 9.67 6.68
N VAL A 100 2.57 10.40 7.38
CA VAL A 100 1.43 9.90 8.14
C VAL A 100 0.14 10.47 7.56
N ALA A 101 0.06 11.79 7.37
CA ALA A 101 -1.15 12.45 6.89
C ALA A 101 -1.22 12.54 5.36
N GLU A 102 -0.10 12.82 4.68
CA GLU A 102 -0.09 13.06 3.23
C GLU A 102 -0.08 11.75 2.43
N THR A 103 -1.16 10.97 2.54
CA THR A 103 -1.32 9.66 1.88
C THR A 103 -2.68 9.53 1.21
N VAL A 104 -2.79 8.63 0.22
CA VAL A 104 -4.08 8.31 -0.41
C VAL A 104 -5.11 7.91 0.65
N GLN A 105 -4.74 7.02 1.57
CA GLN A 105 -5.64 6.53 2.60
C GLN A 105 -6.22 7.66 3.46
N THR A 106 -5.36 8.51 4.02
CA THR A 106 -5.81 9.61 4.90
C THR A 106 -6.70 10.59 4.13
N ARG A 107 -6.28 11.01 2.94
CA ARG A 107 -7.05 11.93 2.11
C ARG A 107 -8.39 11.35 1.66
N ALA A 108 -8.42 10.08 1.27
CA ALA A 108 -9.64 9.39 0.89
C ALA A 108 -10.63 9.25 2.06
N ARG A 109 -10.16 8.94 3.26
CA ARG A 109 -11.01 8.90 4.46
C ARG A 109 -11.69 10.23 4.73
N ILE A 110 -10.96 11.33 4.60
CA ILE A 110 -11.48 12.68 4.84
C ILE A 110 -12.49 13.06 3.74
N ARG A 111 -12.13 12.89 2.47
CA ARG A 111 -12.96 13.35 1.34
C ARG A 111 -14.21 12.55 1.11
N GLU A 112 -14.12 11.23 1.26
CA GLU A 112 -15.28 10.35 1.14
C GLU A 112 -16.07 10.28 2.45
N ASN A 113 -15.67 11.05 3.48
CA ASN A 113 -16.23 11.01 4.83
C ASN A 113 -16.40 9.58 5.36
N ASN A 114 -15.41 8.72 5.12
CA ASN A 114 -15.45 7.31 5.44
C ASN A 114 -14.16 6.88 6.16
N PRO A 115 -14.18 6.75 7.50
CA PRO A 115 -13.00 6.42 8.28
C PRO A 115 -12.52 4.98 8.08
N HIS A 116 -13.32 4.15 7.40
CA HIS A 116 -13.02 2.75 7.15
C HIS A 116 -12.24 2.52 5.85
N ILE A 117 -11.96 3.54 5.05
CA ILE A 117 -11.19 3.35 3.81
C ILE A 117 -9.79 2.81 4.11
N VAL A 118 -9.42 1.71 3.45
CA VAL A 118 -8.11 1.07 3.54
C VAL A 118 -7.66 0.56 2.17
N PRO A 119 -6.45 0.90 1.68
CA PRO A 119 -5.87 0.27 0.49
C PRO A 119 -5.77 -1.25 0.66
N LEU A 120 -6.25 -1.99 -0.35
CA LEU A 120 -6.25 -3.45 -0.35
C LEU A 120 -4.91 -4.04 -0.81
N HIS A 121 -4.10 -3.24 -1.51
CA HIS A 121 -2.73 -3.55 -1.87
C HIS A 121 -1.87 -2.29 -1.78
N ARG A 122 -0.57 -2.47 -1.98
CA ARG A 122 0.39 -1.37 -2.03
C ARG A 122 0.78 -1.06 -3.47
N LEU A 123 0.96 0.23 -3.73
CA LEU A 123 1.81 0.74 -4.79
C LEU A 123 2.93 1.52 -4.11
N ASP A 124 4.15 1.37 -4.59
CA ASP A 124 5.26 2.15 -4.05
C ASP A 124 5.02 3.65 -4.28
N ARG A 125 5.62 4.49 -3.43
CA ARG A 125 5.39 5.94 -3.44
C ARG A 125 5.56 6.55 -4.84
N LEU A 126 6.58 6.10 -5.57
CA LEU A 126 6.89 6.60 -6.92
C LEU A 126 6.06 5.95 -8.03
N THR A 127 5.46 4.78 -7.80
CA THR A 127 4.64 4.10 -8.82
C THR A 127 3.32 4.85 -8.99
N THR A 128 2.97 5.19 -10.23
CA THR A 128 1.68 5.82 -10.56
C THR A 128 0.68 4.73 -10.93
N GLY A 129 -0.62 4.97 -10.72
CA GLY A 129 -1.66 4.13 -11.31
C GLY A 129 -2.69 3.59 -10.33
N ILE A 130 -3.39 2.54 -10.75
CA ILE A 130 -4.59 2.07 -10.07
C ILE A 130 -4.26 1.49 -8.69
N LEU A 131 -4.92 2.03 -7.67
CA LEU A 131 -4.94 1.53 -6.31
C LEU A 131 -6.37 1.19 -5.90
N LEU A 132 -6.58 -0.05 -5.47
CA LEU A 132 -7.86 -0.52 -4.97
C LEU A 132 -7.95 -0.30 -3.46
N CYS A 133 -9.02 0.36 -3.00
CA CYS A 133 -9.31 0.61 -1.58
C CYS A 133 -10.64 -0.04 -1.19
N SER A 134 -10.69 -0.72 -0.05
CA SER A 134 -11.94 -1.18 0.56
C SER A 134 -12.59 -0.04 1.32
N THR A 135 -13.89 0.18 1.11
CA THR A 135 -14.71 1.16 1.83
C THR A 135 -15.51 0.51 2.98
N ASN A 136 -15.72 -0.81 2.92
CA ASN A 136 -16.55 -1.56 3.84
C ASN A 136 -15.74 -2.58 4.69
N PRO A 137 -15.70 -2.45 6.03
CA PRO A 137 -15.04 -3.41 6.93
C PRO A 137 -15.57 -4.85 6.90
N GLU A 138 -16.81 -5.07 6.46
CA GLU A 138 -17.45 -6.38 6.45
C GLU A 138 -16.95 -7.24 5.28
N THR A 139 -16.82 -6.65 4.10
CA THR A 139 -16.36 -7.33 2.87
C THR A 139 -14.85 -7.27 2.68
N ARG A 140 -14.14 -6.40 3.41
CA ARG A 140 -12.68 -6.19 3.30
C ARG A 140 -11.86 -7.48 3.28
N ALA A 141 -12.15 -8.42 4.17
CA ALA A 141 -11.39 -9.66 4.28
C ALA A 141 -11.47 -10.50 3.00
N ALA A 142 -12.63 -10.54 2.35
CA ALA A 142 -12.84 -11.26 1.10
C ALA A 142 -11.99 -10.66 -0.04
N TYR A 143 -11.97 -9.33 -0.16
CA TYR A 143 -11.11 -8.65 -1.14
C TYR A 143 -9.62 -8.80 -0.85
N GLN A 144 -9.19 -8.77 0.42
CA GLN A 144 -7.79 -9.00 0.79
C GLN A 144 -7.33 -10.42 0.44
N GLN A 145 -8.21 -11.41 0.58
CA GLN A 145 -7.92 -12.79 0.20
C GLN A 145 -7.64 -12.95 -1.30
N LEU A 146 -8.23 -12.12 -2.17
CA LEU A 146 -7.92 -12.16 -3.61
C LEU A 146 -6.43 -11.88 -3.88
N PHE A 147 -5.83 -10.91 -3.17
CA PHE A 147 -4.40 -10.63 -3.30
C PHE A 147 -3.54 -11.76 -2.72
N GLN A 148 -3.94 -12.33 -1.58
CA GLN A 148 -3.22 -13.44 -0.94
C GLN A 148 -3.21 -14.69 -1.82
N ARG A 149 -4.35 -15.00 -2.45
CA ARG A 149 -4.53 -16.13 -3.37
C ARG A 149 -4.06 -15.85 -4.80
N ARG A 150 -3.53 -14.64 -5.06
CA ARG A 150 -3.09 -14.19 -6.39
C ARG A 150 -4.21 -14.28 -7.46
N ALA A 151 -5.46 -14.10 -7.03
CA ALA A 151 -6.65 -14.15 -7.89
C ALA A 151 -6.95 -12.80 -8.57
N ILE A 152 -5.95 -11.92 -8.67
CA ILE A 152 -6.07 -10.61 -9.32
C ILE A 152 -4.99 -10.50 -10.38
N THR A 153 -5.42 -10.30 -11.62
CA THR A 153 -4.54 -9.97 -12.72
C THR A 153 -4.22 -8.48 -12.66
N LYS A 154 -2.94 -8.15 -12.50
CA LYS A 154 -2.44 -6.76 -12.51
C LYS A 154 -1.60 -6.54 -13.75
N ARG A 155 -1.81 -5.45 -14.47
CA ARG A 155 -0.98 -5.03 -15.61
C ARG A 155 -0.25 -3.74 -15.28
N TYR A 156 1.00 -3.68 -15.69
CA TYR A 156 1.85 -2.52 -15.57
C TYR A 156 2.50 -2.20 -16.91
N ILE A 157 2.75 -0.92 -17.14
CA ILE A 157 3.61 -0.43 -18.21
C ILE A 157 4.82 0.24 -17.57
N ALA A 158 6.00 -0.09 -18.08
CA ALA A 158 7.25 0.56 -17.72
C ALA A 158 7.92 1.13 -18.96
N HIS A 159 8.43 2.35 -18.86
CA HIS A 159 9.38 2.89 -19.81
C HIS A 159 10.79 2.68 -19.26
N VAL A 160 11.68 2.14 -20.09
CA VAL A 160 12.99 1.62 -19.67
C VAL A 160 14.12 2.22 -20.49
N GLU A 161 15.29 2.30 -19.87
CA GLU A 161 16.55 2.64 -20.53
C GLU A 161 17.21 1.35 -21.06
N GLY A 162 17.90 1.43 -22.21
CA GLY A 162 18.69 0.31 -22.75
C GLY A 162 17.89 -0.80 -23.46
N PRO A 163 18.59 -1.85 -23.93
CA PRO A 163 17.98 -2.91 -24.73
C PRO A 163 17.08 -3.83 -23.88
N ILE A 164 15.91 -4.20 -24.42
CA ILE A 164 14.97 -5.11 -23.77
C ILE A 164 15.29 -6.56 -24.18
N PRO A 165 15.69 -7.46 -23.25
CA PRO A 165 16.22 -8.79 -23.57
C PRO A 165 15.14 -9.84 -23.88
N PHE A 166 13.90 -9.44 -24.13
CA PHE A 166 12.78 -10.32 -24.48
C PHE A 166 11.91 -9.69 -25.59
N GLY A 167 11.15 -10.55 -26.26
CA GLY A 167 10.37 -10.20 -27.44
C GLY A 167 8.94 -9.71 -27.13
N PRO A 168 8.09 -9.60 -28.16
CA PRO A 168 6.68 -9.18 -28.02
C PRO A 168 5.76 -10.27 -27.45
N GLN A 169 6.23 -11.51 -27.39
CA GLN A 169 5.52 -12.61 -26.75
C GLN A 169 5.68 -12.55 -25.23
N TRP A 170 4.69 -13.04 -24.49
CA TRP A 170 4.76 -13.14 -23.04
C TRP A 170 5.80 -14.17 -22.64
N THR A 171 6.76 -13.75 -21.82
CA THR A 171 7.76 -14.61 -21.20
C THR A 171 7.60 -14.55 -19.69
N GLU A 172 7.55 -15.70 -19.02
CA GLU A 172 7.59 -15.76 -17.56
C GLU A 172 9.05 -15.62 -17.10
N ILE A 173 9.28 -14.72 -16.13
CA ILE A 173 10.59 -14.56 -15.50
C ILE A 173 10.42 -14.80 -14.01
N GLU A 174 11.15 -15.81 -13.51
CA GLU A 174 11.26 -16.12 -12.09
C GLU A 174 12.57 -15.56 -11.54
N LEU A 175 12.50 -14.85 -10.41
CA LEU A 175 13.67 -14.23 -9.79
C LEU A 175 13.54 -14.25 -8.27
N GLY A 176 14.54 -14.83 -7.59
CA GLY A 176 14.67 -14.77 -6.13
C GLY A 176 15.05 -13.37 -5.67
N MET A 177 14.37 -12.86 -4.65
CA MET A 177 14.60 -11.51 -4.13
C MET A 177 14.60 -11.49 -2.61
N ARG A 178 15.48 -10.68 -2.01
CA ARG A 178 15.53 -10.46 -0.55
C ARG A 178 15.61 -8.97 -0.22
N LYS A 179 14.91 -8.56 0.83
CA LYS A 179 15.06 -7.21 1.39
C LYS A 179 16.35 -7.12 2.20
N MET A 180 17.20 -6.15 1.87
CA MET A 180 18.42 -5.81 2.61
C MET A 180 18.36 -4.33 3.01
N GLY A 181 18.14 -4.06 4.29
CA GLY A 181 17.91 -2.69 4.78
C GLY A 181 16.70 -2.04 4.11
N SER A 182 16.93 -0.90 3.43
CA SER A 182 15.90 -0.17 2.68
C SER A 182 15.71 -0.64 1.24
N ARG A 183 16.58 -1.52 0.71
CA ARG A 183 16.57 -1.97 -0.69
C ARG A 183 16.15 -3.44 -0.81
N VAL A 184 15.83 -3.85 -2.03
CA VAL A 184 15.61 -5.25 -2.39
C VAL A 184 16.68 -5.64 -3.40
N VAL A 185 17.32 -6.77 -3.19
CA VAL A 185 18.38 -7.28 -4.07
C VAL A 185 17.93 -8.59 -4.69
N VAL A 186 18.54 -8.92 -5.83
CA VAL A 186 18.43 -10.26 -6.41
C VAL A 186 19.25 -11.21 -5.55
N ASP A 187 18.61 -12.27 -5.09
CA ASP A 187 19.19 -13.30 -4.24
C ASP A 187 18.51 -14.62 -4.59
N PRO A 188 19.21 -15.59 -5.21
CA PRO A 188 18.65 -16.90 -5.56
C PRO A 188 18.11 -17.68 -4.36
N THR A 189 18.55 -17.38 -3.14
CA THR A 189 18.06 -18.00 -1.89
C THR A 189 16.87 -17.26 -1.29
N GLY A 190 16.53 -16.09 -1.84
CA GLY A 190 15.37 -15.30 -1.45
C GLY A 190 14.06 -15.88 -1.97
N PRO A 191 12.91 -15.50 -1.40
CA PRO A 191 11.61 -15.89 -1.92
C PRO A 191 11.47 -15.64 -3.43
N PRO A 192 10.98 -16.62 -4.21
CA PRO A 192 10.84 -16.47 -5.65
C PRO A 192 9.72 -15.49 -5.98
N THR A 193 9.97 -14.65 -6.97
CA THR A 193 9.00 -13.75 -7.58
C THR A 193 8.75 -14.17 -9.01
N ARG A 194 7.49 -14.07 -9.47
CA ARG A 194 7.11 -14.42 -10.85
C ARG A 194 6.45 -13.24 -11.52
N THR A 195 6.93 -12.92 -12.72
CA THR A 195 6.45 -11.81 -13.53
C THR A 195 6.40 -12.24 -14.99
N MET A 196 5.23 -12.16 -15.61
CA MET A 196 5.14 -12.21 -17.07
C MET A 196 5.59 -10.86 -17.63
N ALA A 197 6.42 -10.86 -18.67
CA ALA A 197 6.89 -9.66 -19.34
C ALA A 197 6.76 -9.80 -20.87
N ARG A 198 6.48 -8.70 -21.56
CA ARG A 198 6.61 -8.60 -23.02
C ARG A 198 7.01 -7.19 -23.44
N ARG A 199 7.71 -7.10 -24.56
CA ARG A 199 8.07 -5.82 -25.19
C ARG A 199 6.90 -5.30 -26.02
N LEU A 200 6.52 -4.04 -25.83
CA LEU A 200 5.50 -3.39 -26.67
C LEU A 200 6.10 -2.52 -27.77
N GLY A 201 7.34 -2.06 -27.60
CA GLY A 201 8.04 -1.21 -28.54
C GLY A 201 9.45 -0.90 -28.03
N GLU A 202 10.11 0.05 -28.67
CA GLU A 202 11.38 0.57 -28.19
C GLU A 202 11.18 1.23 -26.81
N GLY A 203 11.95 0.78 -25.81
CA GLY A 203 11.89 1.35 -24.46
C GLY A 203 10.59 1.10 -23.69
N VAL A 204 9.64 0.29 -24.17
CA VAL A 204 8.34 0.05 -23.50
C VAL A 204 8.11 -1.43 -23.22
N VAL A 205 7.81 -1.75 -21.95
CA VAL A 205 7.55 -3.09 -21.45
C VAL A 205 6.19 -3.17 -20.78
N GLU A 206 5.43 -4.23 -21.05
CA GLU A 206 4.26 -4.62 -20.25
C GLU A 206 4.62 -5.75 -19.28
N LEU A 207 4.14 -5.64 -18.05
CA LEU A 207 4.45 -6.56 -16.95
C LEU A 207 3.16 -7.04 -16.27
N GLN A 208 3.11 -8.32 -15.90
CA GLN A 208 2.07 -8.90 -15.04
C GLN A 208 2.71 -9.64 -13.87
N PRO A 209 2.86 -8.99 -12.70
CA PRO A 209 3.42 -9.64 -11.53
C PRO A 209 2.40 -10.56 -10.85
N ALA A 210 2.70 -11.86 -10.78
CA ALA A 210 1.92 -12.83 -10.02
C ALA A 210 2.11 -12.63 -8.50
N THR A 211 3.31 -12.23 -8.09
CA THR A 211 3.65 -11.88 -6.71
C THR A 211 3.54 -10.36 -6.45
N GLY A 212 3.75 -9.93 -5.21
CA GLY A 212 3.62 -8.53 -4.79
C GLY A 212 4.75 -8.06 -3.89
N HIS A 213 5.99 -8.45 -4.20
CA HIS A 213 7.15 -8.07 -3.39
C HIS A 213 7.47 -6.57 -3.54
N THR A 214 8.07 -5.99 -2.50
CA THR A 214 8.52 -4.59 -2.53
C THR A 214 9.48 -4.40 -3.69
N HIS A 215 9.30 -3.35 -4.50
CA HIS A 215 10.16 -3.03 -5.64
C HIS A 215 10.33 -4.14 -6.70
N GLN A 216 9.50 -5.19 -6.71
CA GLN A 216 9.68 -6.38 -7.57
C GLN A 216 9.98 -6.03 -9.04
N LEU A 217 9.13 -5.21 -9.68
CA LEU A 217 9.28 -4.84 -11.09
C LEU A 217 10.52 -3.97 -11.34
N ARG A 218 10.87 -3.10 -10.38
CA ARG A 218 12.02 -2.20 -10.45
C ARG A 218 13.33 -2.99 -10.42
N VAL A 219 13.43 -3.93 -9.48
CA VAL A 219 14.59 -4.83 -9.34
C VAL A 219 14.73 -5.74 -10.56
N LEU A 220 13.62 -6.34 -11.00
CA LEU A 220 13.59 -7.23 -12.16
C LEU A 220 14.15 -6.54 -13.40
N LEU A 221 13.62 -5.38 -13.76
CA LEU A 221 14.02 -4.65 -14.97
C LEU A 221 15.46 -4.14 -14.90
N ALA A 222 15.90 -3.68 -13.72
CA ALA A 222 17.31 -3.32 -13.53
C ALA A 222 18.25 -4.52 -13.64
N TRP A 223 17.86 -5.69 -13.11
CA TRP A 223 18.64 -6.93 -13.22
C TRP A 223 18.75 -7.44 -14.67
N LEU A 224 17.68 -7.27 -15.45
CA LEU A 224 17.65 -7.57 -16.88
C LEU A 224 18.47 -6.60 -17.75
N GLY A 225 19.07 -5.57 -17.14
CA GLY A 225 19.87 -4.56 -17.85
C GLY A 225 19.04 -3.46 -18.51
N CYS A 226 17.73 -3.38 -18.25
CA CYS A 226 16.83 -2.36 -18.78
C CYS A 226 16.08 -1.60 -17.67
N PRO A 227 16.78 -0.82 -16.83
CA PRO A 227 16.18 -0.17 -15.68
C PRO A 227 15.08 0.84 -16.07
N ILE A 228 14.12 1.03 -15.17
CA ILE A 228 12.99 1.95 -15.40
C ILE A 228 13.48 3.41 -15.40
N ILE A 229 13.03 4.20 -16.37
CA ILE A 229 13.33 5.63 -16.44
C ILE A 229 12.88 6.32 -15.14
N GLY A 230 13.79 7.09 -14.57
CA GLY A 230 13.54 7.87 -13.35
C GLY A 230 13.56 7.08 -12.04
N ASP A 231 13.95 5.81 -12.08
CA ASP A 231 14.20 5.01 -10.88
C ASP A 231 15.34 5.63 -10.03
N ASP A 232 15.08 5.86 -8.75
CA ASP A 232 16.03 6.47 -7.82
C ASP A 232 16.80 5.47 -6.97
N THR A 233 16.48 4.18 -7.09
CA THR A 233 17.01 3.12 -6.23
C THR A 233 17.76 2.05 -7.04
N TYR A 234 17.36 1.80 -8.29
CA TYR A 234 17.95 0.75 -9.13
C TYR A 234 18.39 1.30 -10.49
N PRO A 235 19.57 0.87 -11.00
CA PRO A 235 20.53 -0.04 -10.35
C PRO A 235 21.31 0.62 -9.19
N VAL A 236 21.45 1.95 -9.23
CA VAL A 236 22.20 2.74 -8.24
C VAL A 236 21.24 3.53 -7.36
N ASP A 237 21.47 3.49 -6.04
CA ASP A 237 20.70 4.29 -5.09
C ASP A 237 21.16 5.75 -5.12
N ARG A 238 20.29 6.61 -5.64
CA ARG A 238 20.50 8.06 -5.78
C ARG A 238 20.12 8.84 -4.51
N ARG A 239 19.69 8.16 -3.44
CA ARG A 239 19.33 8.73 -2.13
C ARG A 239 18.37 9.92 -2.22
N ARG A 240 17.33 9.79 -3.06
CA ARG A 240 16.34 10.84 -3.29
C ARG A 240 15.73 11.31 -1.97
N ARG A 241 15.68 12.64 -1.79
CA ARG A 241 14.95 13.25 -0.66
C ARG A 241 13.45 13.03 -0.82
N ILE A 242 12.73 12.89 0.29
CA ILE A 242 11.30 12.55 0.29
C ILE A 242 10.46 13.56 -0.51
N TYR A 243 10.77 14.84 -0.35
CA TYR A 243 10.09 15.97 -1.01
C TYR A 243 10.77 16.44 -2.29
N ASP A 244 11.64 15.62 -2.90
CA ASP A 244 12.15 15.86 -4.25
C ASP A 244 11.20 15.25 -5.29
N PHE A 245 10.51 16.13 -6.02
CA PHE A 245 9.52 15.80 -7.03
C PHE A 245 10.03 15.96 -8.48
N SER A 246 11.33 16.22 -8.67
CA SER A 246 11.94 16.60 -9.95
C SER A 246 11.84 15.55 -11.06
N LYS A 247 11.84 14.26 -10.70
CA LYS A 247 11.89 13.16 -11.67
C LYS A 247 10.92 12.05 -11.27
N LYS A 248 9.93 11.78 -12.12
CA LYS A 248 8.96 10.70 -11.90
C LYS A 248 9.57 9.35 -12.28
N LEU A 249 9.15 8.30 -11.58
CA LEU A 249 9.39 6.92 -12.01
C LEU A 249 8.37 6.58 -13.11
N GLU A 250 8.84 6.13 -14.27
CA GLU A 250 7.99 5.76 -15.40
C GLU A 250 7.47 4.31 -15.30
N LEU A 251 6.87 4.00 -14.14
CA LEU A 251 6.19 2.75 -13.86
C LEU A 251 4.73 3.02 -13.51
N TYR A 252 3.84 2.44 -14.31
CA TYR A 252 2.41 2.70 -14.26
C TYR A 252 1.63 1.41 -14.02
N ALA A 253 0.86 1.34 -12.94
CA ALA A 253 -0.16 0.30 -12.75
C ALA A 253 -1.38 0.65 -13.62
N THR A 254 -1.54 -0.04 -14.75
CA THR A 254 -2.47 0.37 -15.82
C THR A 254 -3.84 -0.28 -15.74
N SER A 255 -3.92 -1.52 -15.25
CA SER A 255 -5.21 -2.17 -15.02
C SER A 255 -5.14 -3.27 -13.97
N LEU A 256 -6.31 -3.57 -13.42
CA LEU A 256 -6.54 -4.71 -12.54
C LEU A 256 -7.87 -5.39 -12.85
N GLU A 257 -7.87 -6.71 -12.80
CA GLU A 257 -9.01 -7.56 -13.16
C GLU A 257 -9.14 -8.72 -12.17
N PHE A 258 -10.37 -8.99 -11.72
CA PHE A 258 -10.69 -10.02 -10.74
C PHE A 258 -12.18 -10.36 -10.74
N VAL A 259 -12.55 -11.52 -10.19
CA VAL A 259 -13.94 -11.86 -9.87
C VAL A 259 -14.29 -11.24 -8.52
N ASP A 260 -15.28 -10.36 -8.48
CA ASP A 260 -15.75 -9.73 -7.24
C ASP A 260 -16.26 -10.81 -6.27
N PRO A 261 -15.74 -10.90 -5.04
CA PRO A 261 -16.06 -11.99 -4.12
C PRO A 261 -17.41 -11.82 -3.43
N VAL A 262 -18.07 -10.67 -3.59
CA VAL A 262 -19.41 -10.36 -3.06
C VAL A 262 -20.47 -10.61 -4.13
N SER A 263 -20.23 -10.11 -5.35
CA SER A 263 -21.22 -10.20 -6.44
C SER A 263 -20.97 -11.34 -7.44
N ASN A 264 -19.81 -12.00 -7.40
CA ASN A 264 -19.34 -13.00 -8.38
C ASN A 264 -19.25 -12.49 -9.83
N VAL A 265 -19.25 -11.17 -10.04
CA VAL A 265 -19.10 -10.54 -11.36
C VAL A 265 -17.64 -10.23 -11.63
N THR A 266 -17.16 -10.53 -12.84
CA THR A 266 -15.83 -10.10 -13.29
C THR A 266 -15.77 -8.57 -13.36
N ARG A 267 -14.84 -7.98 -12.61
CA ARG A 267 -14.54 -6.55 -12.64
C ARG A 267 -13.20 -6.33 -13.29
N ARG A 268 -13.15 -5.32 -14.16
CA ARG A 268 -11.91 -4.77 -14.71
C ARG A 268 -11.91 -3.26 -14.51
N PHE A 269 -10.81 -2.76 -13.97
CA PHE A 269 -10.55 -1.34 -13.88
C PHE A 269 -9.29 -1.03 -14.67
N ALA A 270 -9.34 0.01 -15.49
CA ALA A 270 -8.22 0.51 -16.27
C ALA A 270 -8.03 2.00 -15.97
N ARG A 271 -6.79 2.47 -16.08
CA ARG A 271 -6.50 3.90 -16.08
C ARG A 271 -7.06 4.45 -17.40
N GLY A 272 -7.89 5.50 -17.31
CA GLY A 272 -8.35 6.26 -18.47
C GLY A 272 -7.25 7.11 -19.10
#